data_AF-A0A3B9PR61-F1
#
_entry.id   AF-A0A3B9PR61-F1
#
_cell.length_a   1.000
_cell.length_b   1.000
_cell.length_c   1.000
_cell.angle_alpha   90.00
_cell.angle_beta   90.00
_cell.angle_gamma   90.00
#
_symmetry.space_group_name_H-M   'P 1'
#
loop_
_entity.id
_entity.type
_entity.pdbx_description
1 polymer ?
#
loop_
_entity_poly.entity_id
_entity_poly.type
_entity_poly.pdbx_seq_one_letter_code
_entity_poly.pdbx_strand_id
1 'polypeptide(L)'
;MIHKPGVEEVPGYYGLVKIEETVLQRIWMEQDFFTDSLITECGKEINLRERGEWNRSERGPSFKNARVEINGEIRSGDIEIHFNPTEWEEREHHLDENFNRVVLHVCIFANSFNAKSNVWRKDKQAVPCLYLLPHLFYGLEEYAEAQALAQLSGKDLFVEQLVNNLSSMSESDVNQCIAKRWKSKLSFARYRLSRQGWRIACHQWFLEVLGYRRNR
;
A
#
# COMPACT_ATOMS: atom_id res chain seq x y z
N MET A 1 -0.90 8.67 12.22
CA MET A 1 -0.83 7.20 12.38
C MET A 1 0.00 6.63 11.25
N ILE A 2 0.85 5.63 11.49
CA ILE A 2 1.40 4.79 10.42
C ILE A 2 0.20 4.10 9.76
N HIS A 3 0.15 4.04 8.43
CA HIS A 3 -0.88 3.25 7.73
C HIS A 3 -0.81 1.82 8.25
N LYS A 4 -1.87 1.37 8.93
CA LYS A 4 -1.95 0.01 9.46
C LYS A 4 -2.69 -0.82 8.41
N PRO A 5 -2.10 -1.92 7.90
CA PRO A 5 -2.82 -2.81 7.01
C PRO A 5 -4.05 -3.38 7.72
N GLY A 6 -5.18 -3.39 7.02
CA GLY A 6 -6.44 -3.96 7.49
C GLY A 6 -6.43 -5.50 7.46
N VAL A 7 -7.45 -6.10 8.07
CA VAL A 7 -7.73 -7.54 7.98
C VAL A 7 -9.20 -7.70 7.65
N GLU A 8 -9.52 -8.54 6.66
CA GLU A 8 -10.89 -8.82 6.23
C GLU A 8 -11.17 -10.32 6.29
N GLU A 9 -12.40 -10.72 6.62
CA GLU A 9 -12.87 -12.10 6.50
C GLU A 9 -13.47 -12.32 5.12
N VAL A 10 -12.88 -13.23 4.35
CA VAL A 10 -13.32 -13.54 2.98
C VAL A 10 -13.80 -14.99 2.90
N PRO A 11 -14.76 -15.31 2.01
CA PRO A 11 -15.14 -16.70 1.76
C PRO A 11 -13.97 -17.48 1.15
N GLY A 12 -13.59 -18.59 1.78
CA GLY A 12 -12.66 -19.59 1.27
C GLY A 12 -13.36 -20.95 1.04
N TYR A 13 -12.63 -21.93 0.53
CA TYR A 13 -13.16 -23.24 0.17
C TYR A 13 -13.72 -24.02 1.37
N TYR A 14 -13.14 -23.81 2.56
CA TYR A 14 -13.51 -24.52 3.79
C TYR A 14 -14.18 -23.64 4.85
N GLY A 15 -14.53 -22.40 4.50
CA GLY A 15 -15.11 -21.43 5.42
C GLY A 15 -14.50 -20.04 5.28
N LEU A 16 -14.76 -19.17 6.23
CA LEU A 16 -14.19 -17.82 6.24
C LEU A 16 -12.69 -17.87 6.54
N VAL A 17 -11.91 -17.13 5.76
CA VAL A 17 -10.46 -16.98 5.90
C VAL A 17 -10.14 -15.52 6.20
N LYS A 18 -9.21 -15.30 7.13
CA LYS A 18 -8.71 -13.96 7.45
C LYS A 18 -7.56 -13.61 6.52
N ILE A 19 -7.75 -12.53 5.76
CA ILE A 19 -6.75 -12.02 4.83
C ILE A 19 -6.23 -10.70 5.36
N GLU A 20 -4.91 -10.56 5.45
CA GLU A 20 -4.29 -9.27 5.75
C GLU A 20 -4.14 -8.44 4.47
N GLU A 21 -4.27 -7.12 4.58
CA GLU A 21 -4.01 -6.20 3.47
C GLU A 21 -2.57 -6.33 2.92
N THR A 22 -1.64 -6.86 3.73
CA THR A 22 -0.28 -7.19 3.29
C THR A 22 -0.26 -8.22 2.15
N VAL A 23 -1.23 -9.13 2.09
CA VAL A 23 -1.42 -10.08 0.97
C VAL A 23 -1.77 -9.32 -0.30
N LEU A 24 -2.70 -8.36 -0.20
CA LEU A 24 -3.12 -7.55 -1.34
C LEU A 24 -1.97 -6.67 -1.87
N GLN A 25 -1.23 -6.07 -0.94
CA GLN A 25 -0.03 -5.32 -1.26
C GLN A 25 1.01 -6.24 -1.91
N ARG A 26 1.17 -7.49 -1.46
CA ARG A 26 2.08 -8.46 -2.08
C ARG A 26 1.65 -8.80 -3.50
N ILE A 27 0.37 -9.09 -3.74
CA ILE A 27 -0.19 -9.32 -5.09
C ILE A 27 0.16 -8.15 -6.02
N TRP A 28 -0.07 -6.91 -5.57
CA TRP A 28 0.30 -5.73 -6.34
C TRP A 28 1.81 -5.60 -6.54
N MET A 29 2.60 -5.92 -5.51
CA MET A 29 4.04 -5.86 -5.59
C MET A 29 4.57 -6.86 -6.63
N GLU A 30 4.10 -8.09 -6.60
CA GLU A 30 4.55 -9.15 -7.51
C GLU A 30 3.93 -9.01 -8.91
N GLN A 31 2.92 -8.13 -9.07
CA GLN A 31 2.12 -8.00 -10.29
C GLN A 31 1.48 -9.33 -10.68
N ASP A 32 1.10 -10.12 -9.66
CA ASP A 32 0.61 -11.50 -9.84
C ASP A 32 -0.90 -11.50 -10.11
N PHE A 33 -1.30 -10.79 -11.17
CA PHE A 33 -2.67 -10.65 -11.66
C PHE A 33 -2.64 -10.25 -13.16
N PHE A 34 -3.77 -10.36 -13.86
CA PHE A 34 -3.88 -9.91 -15.26
C PHE A 34 -3.73 -8.39 -15.34
N THR A 35 -2.62 -7.91 -15.91
CA THR A 35 -2.35 -6.47 -16.10
C THR A 35 -2.92 -5.92 -17.40
N ASP A 36 -3.40 -6.78 -18.30
CA ASP A 36 -3.96 -6.38 -19.57
C ASP A 36 -5.39 -5.84 -19.40
N SER A 37 -5.69 -4.74 -20.10
CA SER A 37 -7.04 -4.16 -20.16
C SER A 37 -7.64 -3.83 -18.78
N LEU A 38 -6.81 -3.35 -17.85
CA LEU A 38 -7.30 -2.86 -16.55
C LEU A 38 -8.20 -1.64 -16.79
N ILE A 39 -9.40 -1.67 -16.22
CA ILE A 39 -10.37 -0.59 -16.34
C ILE A 39 -10.83 -0.22 -14.93
N THR A 40 -10.75 1.07 -14.62
CA THR A 40 -11.30 1.61 -13.37
C THR A 40 -12.81 1.55 -13.38
N GLU A 41 -13.43 1.61 -12.21
CA GLU A 41 -14.89 1.61 -12.12
C GLU A 41 -15.55 2.78 -12.88
N CYS A 42 -14.83 3.89 -13.04
CA CYS A 42 -15.28 5.04 -13.82
C CYS A 42 -15.04 4.90 -15.35
N GLY A 43 -14.67 3.71 -15.83
CA GLY A 43 -14.47 3.40 -17.25
C GLY A 43 -13.16 3.90 -17.85
N LYS A 44 -12.20 4.36 -17.02
CA LYS A 44 -10.88 4.78 -17.50
C LYS A 44 -9.96 3.59 -17.60
N GLU A 45 -9.33 3.43 -18.76
CA GLU A 45 -8.27 2.45 -19.01
C GLU A 45 -7.03 2.76 -18.15
N ILE A 46 -6.41 1.71 -17.61
CA ILE A 46 -5.20 1.75 -16.80
C ILE A 46 -4.12 0.94 -17.49
N ASN A 47 -3.00 1.58 -17.76
CA ASN A 47 -1.78 0.93 -18.19
C ASN A 47 -0.69 1.17 -17.13
N LEU A 48 -0.32 0.12 -16.40
CA LEU A 48 0.68 0.24 -15.34
C LEU A 48 2.08 0.29 -15.94
N ARG A 49 2.73 1.46 -15.89
CA ARG A 49 4.10 1.66 -16.37
C ARG A 49 5.12 1.30 -15.30
N GLU A 50 4.87 1.73 -14.06
CA GLU A 50 5.63 1.36 -12.87
C GLU A 50 4.70 1.20 -11.68
N ARG A 51 4.76 0.05 -11.02
CA ARG A 51 3.96 -0.31 -9.83
C ARG A 51 4.26 0.51 -8.56
N GLY A 52 5.36 1.26 -8.56
CA GLY A 52 5.87 2.00 -7.40
C GLY A 52 6.66 1.12 -6.41
N GLU A 53 7.20 1.78 -5.39
CA GLU A 53 8.00 1.20 -4.32
C GLU A 53 7.12 0.90 -3.10
N TRP A 54 7.15 -0.35 -2.60
CA TRP A 54 6.33 -0.75 -1.46
C TRP A 54 6.72 0.00 -0.17
N ASN A 55 5.79 0.79 0.35
CA ASN A 55 6.00 1.59 1.54
C ASN A 55 5.70 0.81 2.84
N ARG A 56 6.68 0.04 3.30
CA ARG A 56 6.56 -0.76 4.55
C ARG A 56 6.96 -0.02 5.84
N SER A 57 7.59 1.13 5.68
CA SER A 57 8.32 1.81 6.77
C SER A 57 7.78 3.19 7.12
N GLU A 58 7.08 3.84 6.20
CA GLU A 58 6.72 5.24 6.34
C GLU A 58 5.20 5.41 6.39
N ARG A 59 4.76 6.51 7.01
CA ARG A 59 3.37 6.92 6.90
C ARG A 59 3.06 7.33 5.45
N GLY A 60 1.84 7.05 5.02
CA GLY A 60 1.33 7.41 3.71
C GLY A 60 0.89 6.15 2.97
N PRO A 61 0.75 6.25 1.64
CA PRO A 61 0.12 5.23 0.84
C PRO A 61 0.92 3.93 0.77
N SER A 62 0.25 2.84 0.39
CA SER A 62 0.82 1.50 0.24
C SER A 62 2.06 1.45 -0.68
N PHE A 63 2.05 2.19 -1.79
CA PHE A 63 3.19 2.28 -2.73
C PHE A 63 3.50 3.73 -3.08
N LYS A 64 4.79 4.06 -3.22
CA LYS A 64 5.27 5.39 -3.59
C LYS A 64 5.89 5.43 -4.98
N ASN A 65 5.81 6.58 -5.64
CA ASN A 65 6.50 6.86 -6.91
C ASN A 65 6.16 5.86 -8.04
N ALA A 66 4.90 5.47 -8.13
CA ALA A 66 4.35 4.76 -9.27
C ALA A 66 4.20 5.68 -10.50
N ARG A 67 4.19 5.07 -11.68
CA ARG A 67 3.81 5.70 -12.94
C ARG A 67 2.67 4.90 -13.55
N VAL A 68 1.49 5.52 -13.64
CA VAL A 68 0.28 4.90 -14.14
C VAL A 68 -0.22 5.74 -15.30
N GLU A 69 -0.48 5.13 -16.44
CA GLU A 69 -1.17 5.78 -17.54
C GLU A 69 -2.67 5.54 -17.39
N ILE A 70 -3.43 6.64 -17.34
CA ILE A 70 -4.87 6.63 -17.10
C ILE A 70 -5.54 7.29 -18.30
N ASN A 71 -6.24 6.51 -19.11
CA ASN A 71 -6.91 6.96 -20.34
C ASN A 71 -5.96 7.77 -21.27
N GLY A 72 -4.75 7.25 -21.49
CA GLY A 72 -3.70 7.87 -22.32
C GLY A 72 -2.85 8.94 -21.64
N GLU A 73 -3.15 9.34 -20.40
CA GLU A 73 -2.39 10.34 -19.65
C GLU A 73 -1.47 9.69 -18.61
N ILE A 74 -0.15 9.88 -18.74
CA ILE A 74 0.82 9.38 -17.77
C ILE A 74 0.79 10.23 -16.50
N ARG A 75 0.50 9.61 -15.36
CA ARG A 75 0.51 10.22 -14.03
C ARG A 75 1.59 9.61 -13.16
N SER A 76 2.38 10.46 -12.54
CA SER A 76 3.39 10.06 -11.54
C SER A 76 2.86 10.37 -10.14
N GLY A 77 2.84 9.37 -9.27
CA GLY A 77 2.27 9.52 -7.94
C GLY A 77 2.39 8.26 -7.11
N ASP A 78 1.49 8.10 -6.17
CA ASP A 78 1.48 7.01 -5.22
C ASP A 78 0.23 6.13 -5.44
N ILE A 79 0.22 4.91 -4.91
CA ILE A 79 -0.91 3.97 -5.02
C ILE A 79 -1.33 3.54 -3.63
N GLU A 80 -2.63 3.60 -3.36
CA GLU A 80 -3.22 3.09 -2.12
C GLU A 80 -3.98 1.79 -2.38
N ILE A 81 -3.90 0.85 -1.45
CA ILE A 81 -4.55 -0.47 -1.57
C ILE A 81 -5.39 -0.76 -0.33
N HIS A 82 -6.67 -1.09 -0.52
CA HIS A 82 -7.61 -1.49 0.54
C HIS A 82 -8.45 -2.70 0.12
N PHE A 83 -9.23 -3.27 1.05
CA PHE A 83 -10.24 -4.26 0.67
C PHE A 83 -11.43 -3.55 0.01
N ASN A 84 -11.90 -2.48 0.63
CA ASN A 84 -13.08 -1.74 0.19
C ASN A 84 -12.78 -0.27 -0.13
N PRO A 85 -13.53 0.35 -1.06
CA PRO A 85 -13.34 1.77 -1.39
C PRO A 85 -13.66 2.71 -0.21
N THR A 86 -14.62 2.36 0.65
CA THR A 86 -15.04 3.19 1.81
C THR A 86 -13.95 3.38 2.85
N GLU A 87 -12.96 2.50 2.86
CA GLU A 87 -11.81 2.60 3.75
C GLU A 87 -10.99 3.89 3.51
N TRP A 88 -11.13 4.52 2.34
CA TRP A 88 -10.52 5.82 2.09
C TRP A 88 -11.05 6.90 3.04
N GLU A 89 -12.37 6.99 3.19
CA GLU A 89 -13.02 7.91 4.12
C GLU A 89 -12.87 7.46 5.57
N GLU A 90 -13.06 6.16 5.86
CA GLU A 90 -12.99 5.59 7.21
C GLU A 90 -11.60 5.76 7.85
N ARG A 91 -10.53 5.70 7.04
CA ARG A 91 -9.14 5.93 7.49
C ARG A 91 -8.72 7.40 7.43
N GLU A 92 -9.64 8.30 7.12
CA GLU A 92 -9.44 9.75 7.03
C GLU A 92 -8.39 10.16 5.98
N HIS A 93 -8.16 9.36 4.94
CA HIS A 93 -7.18 9.67 3.89
C HIS A 93 -7.56 10.94 3.12
N HIS A 94 -8.86 11.19 2.96
CA HIS A 94 -9.42 12.43 2.42
C HIS A 94 -9.04 13.70 3.21
N LEU A 95 -8.53 13.58 4.44
CA LEU A 95 -8.09 14.70 5.27
C LEU A 95 -6.56 14.76 5.45
N ASP A 96 -5.82 13.76 4.94
CA ASP A 96 -4.39 13.59 5.17
C ASP A 96 -3.55 13.94 3.94
N GLU A 97 -2.68 14.94 4.09
CA GLU A 97 -1.80 15.44 3.01
C GLU A 97 -0.81 14.39 2.50
N ASN A 98 -0.51 13.36 3.30
CA ASN A 98 0.36 12.27 2.86
C ASN A 98 -0.23 11.45 1.71
N PHE A 99 -1.55 11.56 1.48
CA PHE A 99 -2.26 10.87 0.41
C PHE A 99 -2.54 11.77 -0.80
N ASN A 100 -2.14 13.04 -0.78
CA ASN A 100 -2.34 13.98 -1.90
C ASN A 100 -1.57 13.61 -3.17
N ARG A 101 -0.62 12.68 -3.09
CA ARG A 101 0.10 12.15 -4.25
C ARG A 101 -0.52 10.88 -4.82
N VAL A 102 -1.54 10.32 -4.18
CA VAL A 102 -2.19 9.09 -4.68
C VAL A 102 -2.85 9.38 -6.02
N VAL A 103 -2.52 8.58 -7.03
CA VAL A 103 -3.04 8.69 -8.41
C VAL A 103 -3.96 7.55 -8.78
N LEU A 104 -3.93 6.45 -8.02
CA LEU A 104 -4.78 5.28 -8.19
C LEU A 104 -5.08 4.67 -6.82
N HIS A 105 -6.35 4.35 -6.58
CA HIS A 105 -6.80 3.56 -5.43
C HIS A 105 -7.16 2.17 -5.93
N VAL A 106 -6.51 1.14 -5.40
CA VAL A 106 -6.77 -0.26 -5.77
C VAL A 106 -7.58 -0.88 -4.63
N CYS A 107 -8.74 -1.43 -4.96
CA CYS A 107 -9.60 -2.13 -4.02
C CYS A 107 -9.75 -3.58 -4.45
N ILE A 108 -9.99 -4.47 -3.50
CA ILE A 108 -10.29 -5.87 -3.82
C ILE A 108 -11.76 -6.02 -4.18
N PHE A 109 -12.64 -5.57 -3.29
CA PHE A 109 -14.07 -5.71 -3.45
C PHE A 109 -14.66 -4.44 -4.06
N ALA A 110 -15.60 -4.64 -4.98
CA ALA A 110 -16.50 -3.59 -5.39
C ALA A 110 -17.54 -3.35 -4.28
N ASN A 111 -17.81 -2.09 -3.95
CA ASN A 111 -18.91 -1.78 -3.04
C ASN A 111 -20.23 -1.71 -3.82
N SER A 112 -21.18 -2.59 -3.46
CA SER A 112 -22.50 -2.69 -4.08
C SER A 112 -23.37 -1.43 -3.95
N PHE A 113 -23.10 -0.57 -2.95
CA PHE A 113 -23.94 0.59 -2.65
C PHE A 113 -23.47 1.92 -3.26
N ASN A 114 -22.20 2.03 -3.66
CA ASN A 114 -21.60 3.26 -4.20
C ASN A 114 -20.60 2.96 -5.33
N ALA A 115 -20.96 2.03 -6.22
CA ALA A 115 -20.15 1.53 -7.33
C ALA A 115 -19.78 2.57 -8.42
N LYS A 116 -19.76 3.89 -8.15
CA LYS A 116 -19.48 4.91 -9.18
C LYS A 116 -18.58 6.06 -8.73
N SER A 117 -18.10 6.08 -7.49
CA SER A 117 -17.39 7.25 -6.96
C SER A 117 -15.88 7.06 -6.95
N ASN A 118 -15.18 7.97 -7.65
CA ASN A 118 -13.81 8.30 -7.29
C ASN A 118 -13.77 8.68 -5.80
N VAL A 119 -12.68 8.34 -5.13
CA VAL A 119 -12.38 8.88 -3.80
C VAL A 119 -11.70 10.24 -3.95
N TRP A 120 -11.81 11.09 -2.95
CA TRP A 120 -11.30 12.46 -3.01
C TRP A 120 -10.15 12.66 -2.04
N ARG A 121 -9.06 13.24 -2.52
CA ARG A 121 -7.92 13.64 -1.67
C ARG A 121 -8.24 14.95 -0.96
N LYS A 122 -7.40 15.31 0.01
CA LYS A 122 -7.53 16.59 0.72
C LYS A 122 -7.45 17.81 -0.21
N ASP A 123 -6.66 17.72 -1.27
CA ASP A 123 -6.55 18.76 -2.30
C ASP A 123 -7.73 18.81 -3.29
N LYS A 124 -8.81 18.05 -3.02
CA LYS A 124 -10.03 17.95 -3.84
C LYS A 124 -9.79 17.40 -5.24
N GLN A 125 -8.68 16.71 -5.49
CA GLN A 125 -8.53 15.94 -6.70
C GLN A 125 -9.14 14.54 -6.53
N ALA A 126 -9.78 14.07 -7.59
CA ALA A 126 -10.40 12.75 -7.64
C ALA A 126 -9.36 11.67 -7.96
N VAL A 127 -9.40 10.58 -7.20
CA VAL A 127 -8.59 9.38 -7.42
C VAL A 127 -9.47 8.28 -7.99
N PRO A 128 -9.17 7.77 -9.19
CA PRO A 128 -9.91 6.66 -9.76
C PRO A 128 -9.65 5.37 -8.97
N CYS A 129 -10.68 4.52 -8.90
CA CYS A 129 -10.63 3.24 -8.22
C CYS A 129 -10.55 2.07 -9.22
N LEU A 130 -9.60 1.16 -9.02
CA LEU A 130 -9.47 -0.10 -9.76
C LEU A 130 -9.86 -1.26 -8.83
N TYR A 131 -10.79 -2.10 -9.26
CA TYR A 131 -11.12 -3.34 -8.55
C TYR A 131 -10.25 -4.48 -9.06
N LEU A 132 -9.47 -5.09 -8.16
CA LEU A 132 -8.47 -6.08 -8.52
C LEU A 132 -8.99 -7.51 -8.56
N LEU A 133 -10.04 -7.83 -7.78
CA LEU A 133 -10.56 -9.19 -7.63
C LEU A 133 -10.85 -9.90 -8.99
N PRO A 134 -11.47 -9.25 -9.99
CA PRO A 134 -11.73 -9.89 -11.29
C PRO A 134 -10.46 -10.19 -12.11
N HIS A 135 -9.33 -9.60 -11.74
CA HIS A 135 -8.06 -9.71 -12.47
C HIS A 135 -7.09 -10.67 -11.79
N LEU A 136 -7.42 -11.22 -10.61
CA LEU A 136 -6.55 -12.16 -9.92
C LEU A 136 -6.43 -13.49 -10.68
N PHE A 137 -5.24 -14.10 -10.65
CA PHE A 137 -5.04 -15.44 -11.22
C PHE A 137 -5.60 -16.53 -10.31
N TYR A 138 -5.54 -16.31 -9.00
CA TYR A 138 -5.90 -17.26 -7.95
C TYR A 138 -6.92 -16.68 -6.97
N GLY A 139 -7.50 -17.52 -6.11
CA GLY A 139 -8.29 -17.06 -4.97
C GLY A 139 -7.44 -16.33 -3.93
N LEU A 140 -8.05 -15.41 -3.17
CA LEU A 140 -7.37 -14.71 -2.07
C LEU A 140 -6.81 -15.66 -1.01
N GLU A 141 -7.50 -16.78 -0.77
CA GLU A 141 -7.03 -17.85 0.13
C GLU A 141 -5.70 -18.44 -0.34
N GLU A 142 -5.57 -18.75 -1.64
CA GLU A 142 -4.34 -19.31 -2.22
C GLU A 142 -3.16 -18.32 -2.10
N TYR A 143 -3.38 -17.03 -2.37
CA TYR A 143 -2.35 -16.00 -2.14
C TYR A 143 -1.92 -15.90 -0.68
N ALA A 144 -2.88 -15.98 0.24
CA ALA A 144 -2.58 -15.91 1.67
C ALA A 144 -1.81 -17.14 2.15
N GLU A 145 -2.16 -18.33 1.68
CA GLU A 145 -1.40 -19.57 1.94
C GLU A 145 0.03 -19.48 1.42
N ALA A 146 0.21 -19.04 0.17
CA ALA A 146 1.53 -18.86 -0.43
C ALA A 146 2.40 -17.88 0.38
N GLN A 147 1.83 -16.75 0.80
CA GLN A 147 2.52 -15.79 1.65
C GLN A 147 2.88 -16.39 3.01
N ALA A 148 1.98 -17.14 3.65
CA ALA A 148 2.24 -17.77 4.94
C ALA A 148 3.38 -18.81 4.85
N LEU A 149 3.38 -19.64 3.79
CA LEU A 149 4.44 -20.62 3.53
C LEU A 149 5.80 -19.95 3.27
N ALA A 150 5.83 -18.85 2.51
CA ALA A 150 7.05 -18.08 2.29
C ALA A 150 7.62 -17.52 3.62
N GLN A 151 6.76 -17.01 4.50
CA GLN A 151 7.16 -16.51 5.81
C GLN A 151 7.69 -17.61 6.73
N LEU A 152 7.04 -18.78 6.76
CA LEU A 152 7.44 -19.90 7.61
C LEU A 152 8.74 -20.57 7.14
N SER A 153 8.92 -20.71 5.82
CA SER A 153 10.11 -21.35 5.26
C SER A 153 11.37 -20.46 5.34
N GLY A 154 11.20 -19.15 5.50
CA GLY A 154 12.28 -18.16 5.41
C GLY A 154 12.86 -18.01 4.00
N LYS A 155 12.30 -18.72 3.01
CA LYS A 155 12.66 -18.68 1.59
C LYS A 155 11.61 -17.89 0.85
N ASP A 156 11.68 -16.58 1.00
CA ASP A 156 10.84 -15.68 0.24
C ASP A 156 11.62 -15.25 -1.01
N LEU A 157 11.23 -15.76 -2.18
CA LEU A 157 11.83 -15.46 -3.49
C LEU A 157 11.97 -13.94 -3.72
N PHE A 158 11.01 -13.15 -3.23
CA PHE A 158 11.09 -11.70 -3.30
C PHE A 158 12.23 -11.16 -2.43
N VAL A 159 12.39 -11.67 -1.21
CA VAL A 159 13.48 -11.26 -0.31
C VAL A 159 14.83 -11.65 -0.90
N GLU A 160 14.93 -12.83 -1.52
CA GLU A 160 16.14 -13.26 -2.22
C GLU A 160 16.50 -12.32 -3.39
N GLN A 161 15.52 -11.95 -4.22
CA GLN A 161 15.72 -10.94 -5.28
C GLN A 161 16.15 -9.58 -4.72
N LEU A 162 15.54 -9.14 -3.61
CA LEU A 162 15.90 -7.89 -2.93
C LEU A 162 17.35 -7.91 -2.44
N VAL A 163 17.78 -9.01 -1.80
CA VAL A 163 19.16 -9.18 -1.32
C VAL A 163 20.15 -9.18 -2.48
N ASN A 164 19.81 -9.83 -3.59
CA ASN A 164 20.63 -9.80 -4.80
C ASN A 164 20.75 -8.38 -5.38
N ASN A 165 19.65 -7.63 -5.43
CA ASN A 165 19.65 -6.23 -5.88
C ASN A 165 20.42 -5.30 -4.94
N LEU A 166 20.40 -5.55 -3.62
CA LEU A 166 21.21 -4.80 -2.65
C LEU A 166 22.70 -5.06 -2.86
N SER A 167 23.06 -6.29 -3.23
CA SER A 167 24.45 -6.70 -3.44
C SER A 167 25.11 -5.99 -4.64
N SER A 168 24.30 -5.44 -5.55
CA SER A 168 24.76 -4.68 -6.71
C SER A 168 24.75 -3.16 -6.51
N MET A 169 24.32 -2.65 -5.34
CA MET A 169 24.27 -1.21 -5.08
C MET A 169 25.65 -0.61 -4.81
N SER A 170 25.90 0.60 -5.34
CA SER A 170 27.08 1.38 -4.99
C SER A 170 26.92 2.08 -3.63
N GLU A 171 28.04 2.51 -3.04
CA GLU A 171 28.03 3.30 -1.80
C GLU A 171 27.23 4.61 -1.95
N SER A 172 27.22 5.20 -3.15
CA SER A 172 26.43 6.39 -3.46
C SER A 172 24.93 6.11 -3.38
N ASP A 173 24.48 4.97 -3.92
CA ASP A 173 23.06 4.58 -3.89
C ASP A 173 22.58 4.33 -2.47
N VAL A 174 23.41 3.67 -1.66
CA VAL A 174 23.14 3.44 -0.23
C VAL A 174 23.01 4.78 0.50
N ASN A 175 23.95 5.71 0.29
CA ASN A 175 23.90 7.04 0.90
C ASN A 175 22.65 7.83 0.49
N GLN A 176 22.22 7.72 -0.77
CA GLN A 176 20.99 8.33 -1.24
C GLN A 176 19.74 7.75 -0.54
N CYS A 177 19.67 6.43 -0.39
CA CYS A 177 18.60 5.74 0.34
C CYS A 177 18.56 6.14 1.81
N ILE A 178 19.71 6.23 2.48
CA ILE A 178 19.83 6.71 3.87
C ILE A 178 19.30 8.14 3.98
N ALA A 179 19.71 9.04 3.08
CA ALA A 179 19.29 10.43 3.10
C ALA A 179 17.77 10.58 2.88
N LYS A 180 17.18 9.82 1.95
CA LYS A 180 15.72 9.76 1.74
C LYS A 180 15.01 9.31 3.01
N ARG A 181 15.44 8.17 3.58
CA ARG A 181 14.84 7.61 4.81
C ARG A 181 14.98 8.55 6.01
N TRP A 182 16.11 9.26 6.14
CA TRP A 182 16.31 10.25 7.20
C TRP A 182 15.31 11.41 7.09
N LYS A 183 15.14 11.97 5.88
CA LYS A 183 14.16 13.04 5.63
C LYS A 183 12.74 12.59 5.99
N SER A 184 12.34 11.38 5.61
CA SER A 184 11.03 10.81 5.97
C SER A 184 10.86 10.59 7.47
N LYS A 185 11.89 10.09 8.16
CA LYS A 185 11.85 9.95 9.63
C LYS A 185 11.73 11.30 10.32
N LEU A 186 12.41 12.32 9.80
CA LEU A 186 12.40 13.66 10.36
C LEU A 186 11.05 14.35 10.14
N SER A 187 10.42 14.19 8.98
CA SER A 187 9.06 14.69 8.74
C SER A 187 8.05 14.02 9.68
N PHE A 188 8.17 12.70 9.89
CA PHE A 188 7.35 11.95 10.82
C PHE A 188 7.52 12.43 12.28
N ALA A 189 8.76 12.63 12.71
CA ALA A 189 9.08 13.17 14.02
C ALA A 189 8.40 14.51 14.26
N ARG A 190 8.55 15.44 13.30
CA ARG A 190 7.96 16.78 13.36
C ARG A 190 6.44 16.73 13.44
N TYR A 191 5.81 15.89 12.63
CA TYR A 191 4.35 15.70 12.65
C TYR A 191 3.83 15.19 14.00
N ARG A 192 4.53 14.25 14.63
CA ARG A 192 4.14 13.77 15.97
C ARG A 192 4.31 14.85 17.03
N LEU A 193 5.43 15.55 16.99
CA LEU A 193 5.71 16.64 17.92
C LEU A 193 4.65 17.75 17.83
N SER A 194 4.22 18.11 16.62
CA SER A 194 3.20 19.16 16.44
C SER A 194 1.82 18.73 16.93
N ARG A 195 1.44 17.45 16.81
CA ARG A 195 0.12 16.96 17.23
C ARG A 195 0.01 16.59 18.70
N GLN A 196 1.07 16.05 19.31
CA GLN A 196 1.00 15.39 20.62
C GLN A 196 1.96 15.97 21.66
N GLY A 197 2.86 16.88 21.24
CA GLY A 197 3.90 17.42 22.09
C GLY A 197 5.04 16.44 22.35
N TRP A 198 6.15 16.99 22.87
CA TRP A 198 7.42 16.28 23.07
C TRP A 198 7.28 14.98 23.87
N ARG A 199 6.66 15.06 25.05
CA ARG A 199 6.64 13.96 26.02
C ARG A 199 5.88 12.73 25.50
N ILE A 200 4.73 12.95 24.87
CA ILE A 200 3.90 11.86 24.33
C ILE A 200 4.57 11.26 23.08
N ALA A 201 5.11 12.11 22.21
CA ALA A 201 5.81 11.65 21.01
C ALA A 201 7.02 10.77 21.37
N CYS A 202 7.84 11.19 22.34
CA CYS A 202 8.98 10.39 22.83
C CYS A 202 8.52 9.08 23.48
N HIS A 203 7.47 9.11 24.31
CA HIS A 203 6.94 7.91 24.95
C HIS A 203 6.44 6.89 23.92
N GLN A 204 5.66 7.31 22.93
CA GLN A 204 5.20 6.42 21.86
C GLN A 204 6.35 5.84 21.05
N TRP A 205 7.36 6.65 20.73
CA TRP A 205 8.52 6.15 20.01
C TRP A 205 9.31 5.13 20.82
N PHE A 206 9.48 5.37 22.11
CA PHE A 206 10.13 4.43 23.01
C PHE A 206 9.39 3.09 23.02
N LEU A 207 8.06 3.09 23.12
CA LEU A 207 7.25 1.87 23.05
C LEU A 207 7.41 1.15 21.69
N GLU A 208 7.40 1.89 20.58
CA GLU A 208 7.57 1.31 19.24
C GLU A 208 8.92 0.63 19.05
N VAL A 209 10.00 1.26 19.54
CA VAL A 209 11.36 0.68 19.52
C VAL A 209 11.42 -0.59 20.36
N LEU A 210 10.71 -0.63 21.50
CA LEU A 210 10.59 -1.82 22.35
C LEU A 210 9.65 -2.90 21.78
N GLY A 211 9.16 -2.74 20.54
CA GLY A 211 8.38 -3.78 19.88
C GLY A 211 6.89 -3.77 20.19
N TYR A 212 6.36 -2.75 20.90
CA TYR A 212 4.91 -2.58 21.06
C TYR A 212 4.16 -2.41 19.73
N ARG A 213 4.89 -2.24 18.61
CA ARG A 213 4.33 -2.29 17.25
C ARG A 213 3.67 -3.65 16.92
N ARG A 214 4.09 -4.75 17.55
CA ARG A 214 3.58 -6.12 17.30
C ARG A 214 2.58 -6.63 18.35
N ASN A 215 2.39 -5.92 19.47
CA ASN A 215 1.56 -6.36 20.61
C ASN A 215 0.20 -5.62 20.69
N ARG A 216 -0.38 -5.25 19.54
CA ARG A 216 -1.71 -4.62 19.48
C ARG A 216 -2.54 -5.19 18.36
#